data_AF-A0A970KD62-F1
#
_entry.id   AF-A0A970KD62-F1
#
_cell.length_a   1.000
_cell.length_b   1.000
_cell.length_c   1.000
_cell.angle_alpha   90.00
_cell.angle_beta   90.00
_cell.angle_gamma   90.00
#
_symmetry.space_group_name_H-M   'P 1'
#
loop_
_entity.id
_entity.type
_entity.pdbx_description
1 polymer ?
#
loop_
_entity_poly.entity_id
_entity_poly.type
_entity_poly.pdbx_seq_one_letter_code
_entity_poly.pdbx_strand_id
1 'polypeptide(L)'
;MKPSPLLSDERRLEDLLALSLGIMSGENGRELYERYRDAVEQVTPYDMVKLEDRQLQMGISPAEIKKDIDKVINLLFKGLRNYPWKKPAEGSFLYYLMLENQAFTFRLNCVKKIIKAYKGREETDLSALREELWPHFEAFTVFEAHYAKKENVLFPFLEKRWTNYRPLKV
;
A
#
# COMPACT_ATOMS: atom_id res chain seq x y z
N MET A 1 31.59 -6.15 -5.56
CA MET A 1 30.90 -5.47 -4.44
C MET A 1 30.68 -6.50 -3.34
N LYS A 2 31.25 -6.30 -2.15
CA LYS A 2 30.89 -7.12 -0.99
C LYS A 2 29.43 -6.81 -0.63
N PRO A 3 28.59 -7.78 -0.25
CA PRO A 3 27.26 -7.48 0.26
C PRO A 3 27.38 -6.59 1.49
N SER A 4 26.62 -5.50 1.52
CA SER A 4 26.47 -4.64 2.70
C SER A 4 26.03 -5.52 3.88
N PRO A 5 26.61 -5.38 5.09
CA PRO A 5 26.15 -6.12 6.25
C PRO A 5 24.65 -5.84 6.48
N LEU A 6 23.89 -6.89 6.81
CA LEU A 6 22.46 -6.75 7.13
C LEU A 6 22.31 -5.74 8.28
N LEU A 7 21.56 -4.67 8.05
CA LEU A 7 21.23 -3.73 9.12
C LEU A 7 20.41 -4.46 10.21
N SER A 8 20.64 -4.13 11.47
CA SER A 8 19.76 -4.59 12.54
C SER A 8 18.34 -4.04 12.34
N ASP A 9 17.34 -4.80 12.76
CA ASP A 9 15.93 -4.43 12.60
C ASP A 9 15.59 -3.07 13.23
N GLU A 10 16.13 -2.80 14.42
CA GLU A 10 15.88 -1.52 15.10
C GLU A 10 16.53 -0.36 14.37
N ARG A 11 17.78 -0.52 13.91
CA ARG A 11 18.48 0.54 13.19
C ARG A 11 17.81 0.86 11.86
N ARG A 12 17.37 -0.19 11.14
CA ARG A 12 16.63 -0.04 9.89
C ARG A 12 15.32 0.71 10.12
N LEU A 13 14.60 0.40 11.21
CA LEU A 13 13.37 1.10 11.57
C LEU A 13 13.61 2.57 11.91
N GLU A 14 14.66 2.89 12.68
CA GLU A 14 15.04 4.28 12.99
C GLU A 14 15.34 5.09 11.74
N ASP A 15 16.14 4.52 10.82
CA ASP A 15 16.53 5.18 9.57
C ASP A 15 15.30 5.38 8.64
N LEU A 16 14.40 4.39 8.56
CA LEU A 16 13.13 4.50 7.82
C LEU A 16 12.18 5.53 8.44
N LEU A 17 12.13 5.61 9.77
CA LEU A 17 11.33 6.61 10.49
C LEU A 17 11.86 8.02 10.23
N ALA A 18 13.17 8.22 10.31
CA ALA A 18 13.79 9.50 10.00
C ALA A 18 13.54 9.92 8.54
N LEU A 19 13.67 8.98 7.59
CA LEU A 19 13.31 9.22 6.20
C LEU A 19 11.84 9.65 6.06
N SER A 20 10.92 8.92 6.66
CA SER A 20 9.48 9.21 6.53
C SER A 20 9.12 10.57 7.13
N LEU A 21 9.65 10.90 8.30
CA LEU A 21 9.41 12.19 8.95
C LEU A 21 10.00 13.36 8.16
N GLY A 22 11.17 13.18 7.55
CA GLY A 22 11.78 14.17 6.68
C GLY A 22 10.91 14.44 5.44
N ILE A 23 10.36 13.38 4.82
CA ILE A 23 9.40 13.53 3.71
C ILE A 23 8.15 14.30 4.13
N MET A 24 7.59 13.97 5.30
CA MET A 24 6.41 14.65 5.86
C MET A 24 6.69 16.12 6.19
N SER A 25 7.95 16.44 6.49
CA SER A 25 8.43 17.80 6.75
C SER A 25 8.82 18.56 5.47
N GLY A 26 8.69 17.94 4.29
CA GLY A 26 8.96 18.55 2.99
C GLY A 26 10.43 18.57 2.56
N GLU A 27 11.29 17.77 3.20
CA GLU A 27 12.69 17.61 2.79
C GLU A 27 12.84 16.95 1.40
N ASN A 28 14.02 17.09 0.81
CA ASN A 28 14.29 16.54 -0.52
C ASN A 28 14.37 15.01 -0.49
N GLY A 29 13.41 14.34 -1.15
CA GLY A 29 13.35 12.88 -1.14
C GLY A 29 14.53 12.17 -1.80
N ARG A 30 15.24 12.81 -2.74
CA ARG A 30 16.46 12.23 -3.32
C ARG A 30 17.60 12.24 -2.32
N GLU A 31 17.77 13.34 -1.58
CA GLU A 31 18.81 13.43 -0.55
C GLU A 31 18.51 12.47 0.61
N LEU A 32 17.26 12.35 1.03
CA LEU A 32 16.84 11.37 2.04
C LEU A 32 17.05 9.93 1.57
N TYR A 33 16.71 9.62 0.32
CA TYR A 33 17.00 8.29 -0.25
C TYR A 33 18.49 7.97 -0.20
N GLU A 34 19.33 8.90 -0.62
CA GLU A 34 20.78 8.71 -0.61
C GLU A 34 21.34 8.53 0.80
N ARG A 35 20.83 9.32 1.75
CA ARG A 35 21.24 9.26 3.17
C ARG A 35 20.86 7.93 3.83
N TYR A 36 19.67 7.40 3.54
CA TYR A 36 19.13 6.18 4.17
C TYR A 36 19.09 4.98 3.21
N ARG A 37 19.95 5.00 2.18
CA ARG A 37 19.93 4.03 1.07
C ARG A 37 19.92 2.58 1.55
N ASP A 38 20.77 2.23 2.51
CA ASP A 38 20.86 0.85 3.01
C ASP A 38 19.52 0.39 3.64
N ALA A 39 18.85 1.26 4.41
CA ALA A 39 17.57 0.95 5.02
C ALA A 39 16.45 0.85 3.96
N VAL A 40 16.45 1.73 2.97
CA VAL A 40 15.50 1.73 1.85
C VAL A 40 15.64 0.48 0.99
N GLU A 41 16.86 0.06 0.67
CA GLU A 41 17.08 -1.11 -0.18
C GLU A 41 16.80 -2.44 0.53
N GLN A 42 16.91 -2.47 1.86
CA GLN A 42 16.67 -3.65 2.71
C GLN A 42 15.29 -3.66 3.37
N VAL A 43 14.42 -2.69 3.05
CA VAL A 43 13.09 -2.56 3.66
C VAL A 43 12.24 -3.83 3.45
N THR A 44 11.54 -4.23 4.49
CA THR A 44 10.59 -5.34 4.46
C THR A 44 9.15 -4.84 4.61
N PRO A 45 8.14 -5.61 4.17
CA PRO A 45 6.74 -5.27 4.45
C PRO A 45 6.43 -5.13 5.95
N TYR A 46 7.16 -5.81 6.82
CA TYR A 46 6.96 -5.70 8.28
C TYR A 46 7.51 -4.39 8.84
N ASP A 47 8.57 -3.84 8.24
CA ASP A 47 9.10 -2.52 8.61
C ASP A 47 8.09 -1.41 8.33
N MET A 48 7.26 -1.53 7.29
CA MET A 48 6.17 -0.58 7.02
C MET A 48 5.14 -0.56 8.15
N VAL A 49 4.73 -1.74 8.63
CA VAL A 49 3.77 -1.85 9.74
C VAL A 49 4.37 -1.26 11.03
N LYS A 50 5.65 -1.55 11.30
CA LYS A 50 6.37 -0.95 12.44
C LYS A 50 6.50 0.56 12.32
N LEU A 51 6.82 1.07 11.13
CA LEU A 51 6.98 2.49 10.84
C LEU A 51 5.69 3.25 11.16
N GLU A 52 4.56 2.81 10.61
CA GLU A 52 3.26 3.44 10.87
C GLU A 52 2.87 3.31 12.35
N ASP A 53 3.10 2.15 12.97
CA ASP A 53 2.82 1.97 14.41
C ASP A 53 3.64 2.94 15.28
N ARG A 54 4.91 3.21 14.91
CA ARG A 54 5.74 4.21 15.59
C ARG A 54 5.25 5.63 15.37
N GLN A 55 4.86 6.00 14.15
CA GLN A 55 4.29 7.32 13.88
C GLN A 55 3.01 7.58 14.69
N LEU A 56 2.12 6.58 14.76
CA LEU A 56 0.92 6.65 15.59
C LEU A 56 1.25 6.79 17.09
N GLN A 57 2.27 6.08 17.58
CA GLN A 57 2.75 6.23 18.95
C GLN A 57 3.34 7.62 19.24
N MET A 58 3.91 8.28 18.22
CA MET A 58 4.40 9.65 18.32
C MET A 58 3.26 10.70 18.30
N GLY A 59 2.00 10.27 18.19
CA GLY A 59 0.83 11.14 18.15
C GLY A 59 0.53 11.72 16.76
N ILE A 60 1.20 11.23 15.71
CA ILE A 60 0.92 11.63 14.33
C ILE A 60 -0.40 10.99 13.91
N SER A 61 -1.34 11.80 13.40
CA SER A 61 -2.64 11.28 13.01
C SER A 61 -2.59 10.48 11.71
N PRO A 62 -3.51 9.52 11.51
CA PRO A 62 -3.66 8.83 10.23
C PRO A 62 -3.80 9.75 9.01
N ALA A 63 -4.49 10.89 9.18
CA ALA A 63 -4.68 11.85 8.11
C ALA A 63 -3.37 12.51 7.69
N GLU A 64 -2.50 12.81 8.66
CA GLU A 64 -1.16 13.37 8.42
C GLU A 64 -0.24 12.35 7.74
N ILE A 65 -0.25 11.09 8.19
CA ILE A 65 0.52 10.00 7.57
C ILE A 65 0.07 9.83 6.11
N LYS A 66 -1.24 9.73 5.88
CA LYS A 66 -1.84 9.49 4.55
C LYS A 66 -1.51 10.58 3.54
N LYS A 67 -1.26 11.82 3.98
CA LYS A 67 -0.93 12.95 3.08
C LYS A 67 0.35 12.70 2.28
N ASP A 68 1.35 12.07 2.89
CA ASP A 68 2.68 11.90 2.31
C ASP A 68 3.10 10.43 2.14
N ILE A 69 2.24 9.47 2.52
CA ILE A 69 2.53 8.03 2.44
C ILE A 69 2.90 7.59 1.02
N ASP A 70 2.26 8.13 -0.01
CA ASP A 70 2.56 7.79 -1.41
C ASP A 70 4.02 8.16 -1.78
N LYS A 71 4.52 9.29 -1.29
CA LYS A 71 5.91 9.72 -1.52
C LYS A 71 6.88 8.77 -0.81
N VAL A 72 6.57 8.40 0.43
CA VAL A 72 7.36 7.44 1.22
C VAL A 72 7.39 6.08 0.52
N ILE A 73 6.23 5.53 0.16
CA ILE A 73 6.13 4.25 -0.56
C ILE A 73 6.90 4.30 -1.88
N ASN A 74 6.84 5.40 -2.62
CA ASN A 74 7.59 5.53 -3.88
C ASN A 74 9.11 5.38 -3.70
N LEU A 75 9.67 5.91 -2.60
CA LEU A 75 11.08 5.74 -2.27
C LEU A 75 11.40 4.29 -1.87
N LEU A 76 10.50 3.63 -1.15
CA LEU A 76 10.66 2.26 -0.64
C LEU A 76 10.27 1.17 -1.66
N PHE A 77 9.62 1.56 -2.76
CA PHE A 77 8.99 0.65 -3.71
C PHE A 77 9.94 -0.42 -4.25
N LYS A 78 11.17 -0.05 -4.59
CA LYS A 78 12.15 -0.99 -5.14
C LYS A 78 12.50 -2.09 -4.14
N GLY A 79 12.72 -1.74 -2.87
CA GLY A 79 13.02 -2.71 -1.81
C GLY A 79 11.82 -3.62 -1.54
N LEU A 80 10.65 -3.03 -1.33
CA LEU A 80 9.40 -3.77 -1.08
C LEU A 80 9.05 -4.73 -2.21
N ARG A 81 9.20 -4.31 -3.48
CA ARG A 81 8.91 -5.14 -4.65
C ARG A 81 9.86 -6.33 -4.77
N ASN A 82 11.11 -6.16 -4.36
CA ASN A 82 12.14 -7.19 -4.46
C ASN A 82 12.18 -8.11 -3.22
N TYR A 83 11.39 -7.82 -2.19
CA TYR A 83 11.34 -8.63 -0.97
C TYR A 83 10.92 -10.07 -1.28
N PRO A 84 11.74 -11.08 -0.96
CA PRO A 84 11.41 -12.47 -1.22
C PRO A 84 10.37 -12.96 -0.21
N TRP A 85 9.26 -13.52 -0.71
CA TRP A 85 8.22 -14.07 0.14
C TRP A 85 7.56 -15.29 -0.51
N LYS A 86 7.03 -16.17 0.35
CA LYS A 86 6.28 -17.35 -0.10
C LYS A 86 4.82 -16.97 -0.30
N LYS A 87 4.33 -17.09 -1.53
CA LYS A 87 2.91 -16.89 -1.83
C LYS A 87 2.04 -17.86 -1.04
N PRO A 88 0.82 -17.47 -0.65
CA PRO A 88 -0.11 -18.36 0.04
C PRO A 88 -0.44 -19.55 -0.84
N ALA A 89 -0.58 -20.72 -0.22
CA ALA A 89 -0.98 -21.94 -0.93
C ALA A 89 -2.40 -21.79 -1.49
N GLU A 90 -2.66 -22.42 -2.63
CA GLU A 90 -3.98 -22.51 -3.21
C GLU A 90 -5.00 -23.07 -2.20
N GLY A 91 -6.22 -22.53 -2.23
CA GLY A 91 -7.27 -22.87 -1.28
C GLY A 91 -7.15 -22.22 0.11
N SER A 92 -6.06 -21.50 0.39
CA SER A 92 -5.95 -20.75 1.65
C SER A 92 -6.78 -19.46 1.65
N PHE A 93 -7.12 -18.95 2.83
CA PHE A 93 -7.83 -17.69 2.98
C PHE A 93 -7.12 -16.52 2.29
N LEU A 94 -5.80 -16.37 2.49
CA LEU A 94 -5.00 -15.32 1.87
C LEU A 94 -4.89 -15.49 0.35
N TYR A 95 -4.90 -16.73 -0.15
CA TYR A 95 -4.93 -16.99 -1.60
C TYR A 95 -6.20 -16.42 -2.24
N TYR A 96 -7.37 -16.64 -1.65
CA TYR A 96 -8.62 -16.09 -2.19
C TYR A 96 -8.65 -14.55 -2.12
N LEU A 97 -8.17 -13.94 -1.04
CA LEU A 97 -8.04 -12.47 -0.98
C LEU A 97 -7.12 -11.92 -2.08
N MET A 98 -6.05 -12.64 -2.43
CA MET A 98 -5.18 -12.24 -3.54
C MET A 98 -5.85 -12.38 -4.90
N LEU A 99 -6.65 -13.43 -5.14
CA LEU A 99 -7.43 -13.58 -6.37
C LEU A 99 -8.47 -12.46 -6.52
N GLU A 100 -9.13 -12.09 -5.43
CA GLU A 100 -10.08 -10.98 -5.41
C GLU A 100 -9.41 -9.66 -5.81
N ASN A 101 -8.22 -9.37 -5.28
CA ASN A 101 -7.42 -8.20 -5.67
C ASN A 101 -7.06 -8.21 -7.17
N GLN A 102 -6.72 -9.37 -7.72
CA GLN A 102 -6.43 -9.52 -9.16
C GLN A 102 -7.68 -9.26 -10.02
N ALA A 103 -8.83 -9.82 -9.62
CA ALA A 103 -10.09 -9.61 -10.30
C ALA A 103 -10.52 -8.14 -10.26
N PHE A 104 -10.32 -7.46 -9.12
CA PHE A 104 -10.61 -6.03 -8.98
C PHE A 104 -9.69 -5.17 -9.86
N THR A 105 -8.40 -5.48 -9.89
CA THR A 105 -7.42 -4.84 -10.77
C THR A 105 -7.82 -4.98 -12.25
N PHE A 106 -8.28 -6.17 -12.66
CA PHE A 106 -8.78 -6.40 -14.00
C PHE A 106 -9.96 -5.47 -14.34
N ARG A 107 -10.96 -5.38 -13.45
CA ARG A 107 -12.13 -4.52 -13.65
C ARG A 107 -11.77 -3.02 -13.70
N LEU A 108 -10.85 -2.56 -12.84
CA LEU A 108 -10.33 -1.19 -12.90
C LEU A 108 -9.65 -0.90 -14.25
N ASN A 109 -8.93 -1.87 -14.80
CA ASN A 109 -8.32 -1.72 -16.13
C ASN A 109 -9.36 -1.67 -17.26
N CYS A 110 -10.50 -2.36 -17.14
CA CYS A 110 -11.63 -2.22 -18.07
C CYS A 110 -12.18 -0.79 -18.04
N VAL A 111 -12.50 -0.27 -16.85
CA VAL A 111 -12.96 1.11 -16.67
C VAL A 111 -11.97 2.13 -17.25
N LYS A 112 -10.67 1.93 -16.98
CA LYS A 112 -9.61 2.78 -17.53
C LYS A 112 -9.59 2.77 -19.07
N LYS A 113 -9.87 1.64 -19.71
CA LYS A 113 -9.95 1.54 -21.18
C LYS A 113 -11.15 2.31 -21.72
N ILE A 114 -12.31 2.18 -21.07
CA ILE A 114 -13.53 2.91 -21.44
C ILE A 114 -13.26 4.41 -21.37
N ILE A 115 -12.81 4.93 -20.22
CA ILE A 115 -12.51 6.35 -20.05
C ILE A 115 -11.55 6.86 -21.13
N LYS A 116 -10.52 6.08 -21.47
CA LYS A 116 -9.57 6.44 -22.53
C LYS A 116 -10.19 6.48 -23.93
N ALA A 117 -11.16 5.63 -24.23
CA ALA A 117 -11.83 5.59 -25.54
C ALA A 117 -12.70 6.82 -25.80
N TYR A 118 -13.14 7.49 -24.73
CA TYR A 118 -13.93 8.72 -24.78
C TYR A 118 -13.09 10.00 -24.67
N LYS A 119 -11.76 9.90 -24.65
CA LYS A 119 -10.88 11.05 -24.49
C LYS A 119 -11.15 12.13 -25.57
N GLY A 120 -11.48 13.34 -25.14
CA GLY A 120 -11.83 14.48 -26.00
C GLY A 120 -13.28 14.51 -26.49
N ARG A 121 -14.13 13.58 -26.03
CA ARG A 121 -15.57 13.49 -26.33
C ARG A 121 -16.40 13.22 -25.08
N GLU A 122 -15.83 13.43 -23.90
CA GLU A 122 -16.44 13.10 -22.61
C GLU A 122 -17.75 13.86 -22.40
N GLU A 123 -17.81 15.13 -22.82
CA GLU A 123 -19.00 15.97 -22.70
C GLU A 123 -20.03 15.69 -23.81
N THR A 124 -19.58 15.48 -25.04
CA THR A 124 -20.47 15.26 -26.20
C THR A 124 -21.13 13.89 -26.15
N ASP A 125 -20.42 12.88 -25.65
CA ASP A 125 -20.87 11.49 -25.62
C ASP A 125 -21.19 11.03 -24.17
N LEU A 126 -21.49 11.96 -23.26
CA LEU A 126 -21.65 11.70 -21.82
C LEU A 126 -22.68 10.61 -21.51
N SER A 127 -23.79 10.57 -22.23
CA SER A 127 -24.84 9.55 -22.02
C SER A 127 -24.32 8.15 -22.33
N ALA A 128 -23.62 7.98 -23.46
CA ALA A 128 -23.06 6.70 -23.86
C ALA A 128 -21.92 6.27 -22.91
N LEU A 129 -21.05 7.22 -22.52
CA LEU A 129 -20.00 6.97 -21.54
C LEU A 129 -20.59 6.48 -20.20
N ARG A 130 -21.67 7.11 -19.73
CA ARG A 130 -22.35 6.71 -18.49
C ARG A 130 -22.95 5.32 -18.60
N GLU A 131 -23.63 5.01 -19.70
CA GLU A 131 -24.23 3.69 -19.94
C GLU A 131 -23.17 2.59 -19.97
N GLU A 132 -22.02 2.84 -20.60
CA GLU A 132 -20.93 1.86 -20.67
C GLU A 132 -20.23 1.67 -19.32
N LEU A 133 -20.06 2.74 -18.52
CA LEU A 133 -19.43 2.66 -17.19
C LEU A 133 -20.33 2.08 -16.10
N TRP A 134 -21.64 2.30 -16.18
CA TRP A 134 -22.60 1.93 -15.14
C TRP A 134 -22.48 0.48 -14.65
N PRO A 135 -22.50 -0.56 -15.51
CA PRO A 135 -22.41 -1.94 -15.05
C PRO A 135 -21.06 -2.26 -14.37
N HIS A 136 -19.98 -1.54 -14.71
CA HIS A 136 -18.69 -1.71 -14.04
C HIS A 136 -18.70 -1.15 -12.61
N PHE A 137 -19.34 0.01 -12.40
CA PHE A 137 -19.48 0.59 -11.07
C PHE A 137 -20.42 -0.21 -10.18
N GLU A 138 -21.52 -0.71 -10.72
CA GLU A 138 -22.40 -1.63 -9.99
C GLU A 138 -21.62 -2.88 -9.55
N ALA A 139 -20.81 -3.46 -10.43
CA ALA A 139 -19.98 -4.62 -10.08
C ALA A 139 -18.89 -4.33 -9.03
N PHE A 140 -18.47 -3.07 -8.84
CA PHE A 140 -17.53 -2.71 -7.76
C PHE A 140 -18.15 -2.81 -6.37
N THR A 141 -19.47 -2.69 -6.24
CA THR A 141 -20.15 -2.83 -4.94
C THR A 141 -19.97 -4.23 -4.34
N VAL A 142 -19.77 -5.26 -5.17
CA VAL A 142 -19.49 -6.62 -4.71
C VAL A 142 -18.13 -6.71 -3.99
N PHE A 143 -17.21 -5.78 -4.26
CA PHE A 143 -15.90 -5.74 -3.62
C PHE A 143 -15.96 -5.35 -2.14
N GLU A 144 -17.08 -4.82 -1.63
CA GLU A 144 -17.29 -4.56 -0.20
C GLU A 144 -17.09 -5.82 0.65
N ALA A 145 -17.48 -6.98 0.14
CA ALA A 145 -17.25 -8.25 0.83
C ALA A 145 -15.75 -8.56 1.04
N HIS A 146 -14.86 -8.07 0.16
CA HIS A 146 -13.41 -8.18 0.33
C HIS A 146 -12.94 -7.42 1.58
N TYR A 147 -13.39 -6.17 1.73
CA TYR A 147 -13.06 -5.34 2.90
C TYR A 147 -13.66 -5.92 4.17
N ALA A 148 -14.92 -6.37 4.14
CA ALA A 148 -15.57 -6.99 5.28
C ALA A 148 -14.82 -8.24 5.79
N LYS A 149 -14.25 -9.08 4.91
CA LYS A 149 -13.40 -10.21 5.33
C LYS A 149 -12.11 -9.74 6.00
N LYS A 150 -11.51 -8.64 5.54
CA LYS A 150 -10.31 -8.09 6.15
C LYS A 150 -10.60 -7.55 7.55
N GLU A 151 -11.62 -6.71 7.67
CA GLU A 151 -11.98 -6.01 8.90
C GLU A 151 -12.56 -6.93 9.97
N ASN A 152 -13.36 -7.92 9.59
CA ASN A 152 -14.06 -8.78 10.56
C ASN A 152 -13.35 -10.12 10.83
N VAL A 153 -12.38 -10.52 10.00
CA VAL A 153 -11.70 -11.82 10.14
C VAL A 153 -10.19 -11.67 10.21
N LEU A 154 -9.57 -11.05 9.20
CA LEU A 154 -8.10 -10.99 9.12
C LEU A 154 -7.50 -10.09 10.19
N PHE A 155 -7.94 -8.83 10.28
CA PHE A 155 -7.37 -7.86 11.20
C PHE A 155 -7.57 -8.26 12.67
N PRO A 156 -8.76 -8.70 13.12
CA PRO A 156 -8.94 -9.15 14.50
C PRO A 156 -8.02 -10.31 14.88
N PHE A 157 -7.69 -11.17 13.92
CA PHE A 157 -6.75 -12.26 14.13
C PHE A 157 -5.30 -11.78 14.23
N LEU A 158 -4.90 -10.83 13.39
CA LEU A 158 -3.55 -10.25 13.40
C LEU A 158 -3.33 -9.39 14.65
N GLU A 159 -4.30 -8.58 15.04
CA GLU A 159 -4.25 -7.72 16.25
C GLU A 159 -3.99 -8.52 17.53
N LYS A 160 -4.50 -9.74 17.62
CA LYS A 160 -4.26 -10.64 18.76
C LYS A 160 -2.84 -11.19 18.83
N ARG A 161 -2.08 -11.09 17.73
CA ARG A 161 -0.77 -11.77 17.56
C ARG A 161 0.39 -10.81 17.34
N TRP A 162 0.14 -9.67 16.73
CA TRP A 162 1.16 -8.69 16.40
C TRP A 162 1.32 -7.69 17.53
N THR A 163 2.54 -7.19 17.72
CA THR A 163 2.84 -6.12 18.68
C THR A 163 2.58 -4.73 18.11
N ASN A 164 2.71 -4.59 16.78
CA ASN A 164 2.62 -3.33 16.05
C ASN A 164 1.28 -3.21 15.30
N TYR A 165 0.18 -3.53 15.97
CA TYR A 165 -1.13 -3.68 15.32
C TYR A 165 -1.89 -2.37 15.12
N ARG A 166 -1.44 -1.23 15.69
CA ARG A 166 -2.22 0.03 15.67
C ARG A 166 -2.62 0.50 14.27
N PRO A 167 -1.79 0.32 13.21
CA PRO A 167 -2.19 0.68 11.85
C PRO A 167 -3.41 -0.08 11.33
N LEU A 168 -3.73 -1.25 11.91
CA LEU A 168 -4.90 -2.06 11.50
C LEU A 168 -6.22 -1.57 12.11
N LYS A 169 -6.17 -0.66 13.08
CA LYS A 169 -7.34 -0.13 13.81
C LYS A 169 -7.86 1.21 13.25
N VAL A 170 -7.16 1.75 12.27
CA VAL A 170 -7.39 3.07 11.68
C VAL A 170 -8.50 3.01 10.64
#